data_AF-A0A3C0ZLE1-F1
#
_entry.id   AF-A0A3C0ZLE1-F1
#
_cell.length_a   1.000
_cell.length_b   1.000
_cell.length_c   1.000
_cell.angle_alpha   90.00
_cell.angle_beta   90.00
_cell.angle_gamma   90.00
#
_symmetry.space_group_name_H-M   'P 1'
#
loop_
_entity.id
_entity.type
_entity.pdbx_description
1 polymer ?
#
loop_
_entity_poly.entity_id
_entity_poly.type
_entity_poly.pdbx_seq_one_letter_code
_entity_poly.pdbx_strand_id
1 'polypeptide(L)'
;MNNDLFFENDLLNNYSPSQQSRREFIKKAGSGIFILFAVGDTLLFSQESVRAPQQRLPSDFNAFLRIGPDGRVTCFTGKIEMGQGVHTSLPQMLADELDVALDSVEILMGDTDLCPWDMGTFGSLSTRVFGPALRAAGAEARQVLLELASENLKVPRERLSTENGVVFDKADKKNRVSYGKLADGKKIERRANGKASVKKPAEFKIMGKSVPRRDAADKVTGKANYAGDIHLPGMLAAKILRPPAHGAKLVDIDLSEAEQIRGVQVIKEGDFVAILHKYPDVAEQALSKIKARFDRPDTGVDDKTIFDHLLKVAPQGRATTKDGNLQQGEQLSKTVVEETYFNDYVAHAPIEPHTAVVNIEGGKATVWASTQTPFSVKGEIARELGVAPEQVRVITPFVGGGFGGKTRNLQAVEAARLAKLSGKPVQVAWSRKEEFFFDTFRPAAVVKIKSGIAENGGVSLWDYHVYFAGERGSQHF
;
A
#
# COMPACT_ATOMS: atom_id res chain seq x y z
N MET A 1 -36.40 -5.51 -14.35
CA MET A 1 -36.08 -4.09 -14.13
C MET A 1 -34.84 -4.04 -13.25
N ASN A 2 -33.76 -3.46 -13.81
CA ASN A 2 -32.46 -3.06 -13.24
C ASN A 2 -31.82 -3.93 -12.16
N ASN A 3 -30.83 -4.74 -12.54
CA ASN A 3 -29.89 -5.42 -11.63
C ASN A 3 -28.44 -5.39 -12.19
N ASP A 4 -28.03 -4.23 -12.75
CA ASP A 4 -26.69 -4.00 -13.32
C ASP A 4 -25.72 -3.27 -12.36
N LEU A 5 -25.96 -3.30 -11.05
CA LEU A 5 -25.24 -2.45 -10.07
C LEU A 5 -24.08 -3.13 -9.30
N PHE A 6 -23.62 -4.32 -9.69
CA PHE A 6 -22.59 -5.01 -8.91
C PHE A 6 -21.15 -4.97 -9.45
N PHE A 7 -20.90 -4.52 -10.69
CA PHE A 7 -19.53 -4.52 -11.23
C PHE A 7 -19.10 -3.32 -12.07
N GLU A 8 -19.98 -2.36 -12.39
CA GLU A 8 -19.57 -1.17 -13.14
C GLU A 8 -20.11 0.14 -12.53
N ASN A 9 -19.21 1.10 -12.35
CA ASN A 9 -19.48 2.54 -12.17
C ASN A 9 -20.00 3.09 -10.83
N ASP A 10 -19.39 2.75 -9.68
CA ASP A 10 -19.59 3.56 -8.45
C ASP A 10 -18.34 3.79 -7.58
N LEU A 11 -17.13 3.53 -8.11
CA LEU A 11 -15.87 3.78 -7.38
C LEU A 11 -15.36 5.24 -7.45
N LEU A 12 -16.08 6.16 -8.11
CA LEU A 12 -15.48 7.42 -8.56
C LEU A 12 -16.12 8.74 -8.11
N ASN A 13 -17.20 8.76 -7.34
CA ASN A 13 -17.75 10.04 -6.86
C ASN A 13 -18.12 9.98 -5.38
N ASN A 14 -17.70 11.01 -4.64
CA ASN A 14 -17.96 11.29 -3.21
C ASN A 14 -16.92 10.77 -2.18
N TYR A 15 -15.63 10.76 -2.52
CA TYR A 15 -14.58 10.76 -1.50
C TYR A 15 -14.08 12.17 -1.20
N SER A 16 -14.53 12.76 -0.08
CA SER A 16 -13.69 13.71 0.64
C SER A 16 -12.70 12.90 1.46
N PRO A 17 -11.38 13.02 1.28
CA PRO A 17 -10.41 12.40 2.17
C PRO A 17 -10.73 12.83 3.60
N SER A 18 -10.94 11.86 4.49
CA SER A 18 -11.12 12.08 5.92
C SER A 18 -9.96 12.94 6.42
N GLN A 19 -10.21 14.23 6.66
CA GLN A 19 -9.27 15.07 7.38
C GLN A 19 -9.35 14.63 8.84
N GLN A 20 -8.55 13.64 9.25
CA GLN A 20 -8.13 13.62 10.64
C GLN A 20 -7.58 15.01 10.94
N SER A 21 -8.19 15.73 11.87
CA SER A 21 -7.74 17.10 12.11
C SER A 21 -6.30 17.03 12.63
N ARG A 22 -5.41 17.82 12.02
CA ARG A 22 -3.99 18.00 12.44
C ARG A 22 -3.81 18.01 13.96
N ARG A 23 -4.76 18.65 14.65
CA ARG A 23 -4.81 18.78 16.11
C ARG A 23 -5.01 17.43 16.82
N GLU A 24 -5.86 16.56 16.31
CA GLU A 24 -6.09 15.23 16.90
C GLU A 24 -4.89 14.31 16.69
N PHE A 25 -4.28 14.34 15.51
CA PHE A 25 -3.07 13.58 15.26
C PHE A 25 -1.92 14.01 16.21
N ILE A 26 -1.61 15.31 16.29
CA ILE A 26 -0.55 15.82 17.18
C ILE A 26 -0.87 15.54 18.65
N LYS A 27 -2.15 15.55 19.04
CA LYS A 27 -2.57 15.11 20.38
C LYS A 27 -2.22 13.64 20.62
N LYS A 28 -2.46 12.75 19.66
CA LYS A 28 -2.11 11.32 19.76
C LYS A 28 -0.59 11.10 19.78
N ALA A 29 0.18 11.90 19.05
CA ALA A 29 1.62 11.74 18.91
C ALA A 29 2.46 12.32 20.07
N GLY A 30 1.90 13.17 20.93
CA GLY A 30 2.58 13.75 22.09
C GLY A 30 3.33 15.06 21.82
N SER A 31 4.24 15.46 22.72
CA SER A 31 5.12 16.63 22.55
C SER A 31 6.32 16.33 21.63
N GLY A 32 6.91 17.38 21.04
CA GLY A 32 8.10 17.28 20.20
C GLY A 32 8.17 18.33 19.10
N ILE A 33 9.21 18.21 18.27
CA ILE A 33 9.35 18.97 17.03
C ILE A 33 8.74 18.14 15.89
N PHE A 34 7.83 18.75 15.13
CA PHE A 34 7.10 18.12 14.03
C PHE A 34 7.45 18.80 12.71
N ILE A 35 8.02 18.05 11.77
CA ILE A 35 8.24 18.51 10.40
C ILE A 35 7.23 17.84 9.48
N LEU A 36 6.30 18.62 8.95
CA LEU A 36 5.30 18.20 7.98
C LEU A 36 5.87 18.32 6.57
N PHE A 37 5.70 17.30 5.74
CA PHE A 37 6.16 17.32 4.36
C PHE A 37 5.23 16.58 3.41
N ALA A 38 5.25 17.02 2.15
CA ALA A 38 4.47 16.44 1.08
C ALA A 38 5.41 15.76 0.10
N VAL A 39 5.09 14.55 -0.26
CA VAL A 39 5.71 13.82 -1.36
C VAL A 39 4.91 14.25 -2.60
N GLY A 40 5.43 15.24 -3.31
CA GLY A 40 4.71 15.99 -4.37
C GLY A 40 4.83 15.40 -5.77
N ASP A 41 3.81 15.76 -6.57
CA ASP A 41 3.46 15.42 -7.96
C ASP A 41 3.63 13.96 -8.41
N THR A 42 2.52 13.25 -8.31
CA THR A 42 2.24 11.96 -8.91
C THR A 42 2.13 12.02 -10.44
N LEU A 43 2.85 12.90 -11.14
CA LEU A 43 2.88 12.92 -12.61
C LEU A 43 3.45 11.62 -13.21
N LEU A 44 4.16 10.82 -12.39
CA LEU A 44 4.53 9.43 -12.73
C LEU A 44 3.37 8.43 -12.64
N PHE A 45 2.28 8.79 -11.96
CA PHE A 45 1.05 8.00 -11.84
C PHE A 45 -0.09 8.54 -12.73
N SER A 46 0.01 9.76 -13.27
CA SER A 46 -0.97 10.29 -14.23
C SER A 46 -0.98 9.55 -15.56
N GLN A 47 0.02 8.69 -15.81
CA GLN A 47 0.05 7.75 -16.92
C GLN A 47 -0.59 6.39 -16.58
N GLU A 48 -1.15 6.17 -15.39
CA GLU A 48 -1.98 4.98 -15.10
C GLU A 48 -3.44 5.37 -14.78
N SER A 49 -3.72 6.65 -14.60
CA SER A 49 -5.00 7.17 -14.08
C SER A 49 -5.78 7.97 -15.12
N VAL A 50 -5.92 7.50 -16.36
CA VAL A 50 -6.82 8.16 -17.33
C VAL A 50 -8.31 7.93 -17.00
N ARG A 51 -8.62 7.10 -15.99
CA ARG A 51 -9.98 6.92 -15.44
C ARG A 51 -10.12 7.16 -13.94
N ALA A 52 -9.05 7.49 -13.21
CA ALA A 52 -9.20 8.03 -11.87
C ALA A 52 -9.25 9.56 -12.01
N PRO A 53 -10.28 10.26 -11.48
CA PRO A 53 -10.24 11.71 -11.42
C PRO A 53 -8.94 12.07 -10.72
N GLN A 54 -8.28 13.15 -11.18
CA GLN A 54 -7.14 13.75 -10.48
C GLN A 54 -7.54 13.92 -9.01
N GLN A 55 -7.20 12.95 -8.17
CA GLN A 55 -7.31 13.08 -6.73
C GLN A 55 -6.32 14.19 -6.42
N ARG A 56 -6.84 15.39 -6.16
CA ARG A 56 -6.05 16.41 -5.51
C ARG A 56 -5.61 15.79 -4.19
N LEU A 57 -4.35 15.36 -4.13
CA LEU A 57 -3.67 15.07 -2.88
C LEU A 57 -4.07 16.17 -1.91
N PRO A 58 -4.44 15.85 -0.66
CA PRO A 58 -4.65 16.89 0.33
C PRO A 58 -3.47 17.86 0.26
N SER A 59 -3.77 19.17 0.14
CA SER A 59 -2.74 20.21 0.21
C SER A 59 -2.02 20.23 1.58
N ASP A 60 -2.50 19.40 2.51
CA ASP A 60 -1.88 19.02 3.77
C ASP A 60 -1.28 17.60 3.69
N PHE A 61 0.03 17.55 3.47
CA PHE A 61 1.03 16.55 3.88
C PHE A 61 0.67 15.06 3.93
N ASN A 62 1.48 14.25 3.25
CA ASN A 62 1.43 12.79 3.31
C ASN A 62 2.61 12.16 4.09
N ALA A 63 3.34 12.94 4.90
CA ALA A 63 4.20 12.44 5.99
C ALA A 63 4.70 13.52 6.93
N PHE A 64 5.13 13.09 8.11
CA PHE A 64 5.83 13.97 9.04
C PHE A 64 6.83 13.21 9.90
N LEU A 65 7.84 13.95 10.31
CA LEU A 65 8.91 13.55 11.20
C LEU A 65 8.62 14.10 12.59
N ARG A 66 8.76 13.29 13.62
CA ARG A 66 8.73 13.74 15.02
C ARG A 66 10.10 13.54 15.66
N ILE A 67 10.59 14.55 16.37
CA ILE A 67 11.71 14.41 17.30
C ILE A 67 11.17 14.56 18.72
N GLY A 68 11.27 13.49 19.50
CA GLY A 68 10.77 13.41 20.88
C GLY A 68 11.71 14.04 21.91
N PRO A 69 11.24 14.28 23.14
CA PRO A 69 12.06 14.82 24.24
C PRO A 69 13.19 13.87 24.68
N ASP A 70 13.08 12.58 24.36
CA ASP A 70 14.11 11.56 24.53
C ASP A 70 15.18 11.59 23.41
N GLY A 71 15.00 12.45 22.40
CA GLY A 71 15.88 12.53 21.23
C GLY A 71 15.62 11.48 20.17
N ARG A 72 14.62 10.59 20.34
CA ARG A 72 14.23 9.62 19.31
C ARG A 72 13.54 10.34 18.17
N VAL A 73 13.76 9.80 16.97
CA VAL A 73 13.20 10.31 15.73
C VAL A 73 12.18 9.31 15.23
N THR A 74 10.93 9.70 15.00
CA THR A 74 9.89 8.82 14.44
C THR A 74 9.43 9.36 13.09
N CYS A 75 9.50 8.54 12.06
CA CYS A 75 8.92 8.80 10.74
C CYS A 75 7.58 8.08 10.61
N PHE A 76 6.53 8.80 10.25
CA PHE A 76 5.22 8.22 10.00
C PHE A 76 4.95 8.20 8.50
N THR A 77 4.58 7.05 7.96
CA THR A 77 4.35 6.89 6.52
C THR A 77 3.22 5.91 6.23
N GLY A 78 2.43 6.20 5.19
CA GLY A 78 1.45 5.25 4.67
C GLY A 78 2.06 4.16 3.76
N LYS A 79 3.38 4.23 3.48
CA LYS A 79 4.09 3.15 2.78
C LYS A 79 4.17 1.90 3.66
N ILE A 80 4.11 0.76 2.99
CA ILE A 80 4.17 -0.57 3.60
C ILE A 80 5.45 -1.28 3.17
N GLU A 81 6.17 -1.85 4.13
CA GLU A 81 7.25 -2.81 3.91
C GLU A 81 6.68 -4.21 3.60
N MET A 82 7.15 -4.80 2.51
CA MET A 82 6.76 -6.16 2.07
C MET A 82 7.88 -6.89 1.32
N GLY A 83 9.13 -6.44 1.47
CA GLY A 83 10.32 -7.06 0.89
C GLY A 83 11.38 -6.06 0.39
N GLN A 84 10.99 -4.82 0.10
CA GLN A 84 11.84 -3.81 -0.53
C GLN A 84 12.91 -3.22 0.41
N GLY A 85 12.81 -3.45 1.72
CA GLY A 85 13.81 -3.01 2.71
C GLY A 85 13.71 -1.55 3.13
N VAL A 86 12.57 -0.89 2.88
CA VAL A 86 12.27 0.48 3.31
C VAL A 86 12.15 0.63 4.82
N HIS A 87 11.87 -0.45 5.55
CA HIS A 87 11.96 -0.46 7.02
C HIS A 87 13.39 -0.22 7.53
N THR A 88 14.41 -0.37 6.67
CA THR A 88 15.81 -0.08 6.99
C THR A 88 16.31 1.15 6.22
N SER A 89 16.09 1.21 4.91
CA SER A 89 16.68 2.25 4.07
C SER A 89 16.12 3.65 4.33
N LEU A 90 14.83 3.80 4.65
CA LEU A 90 14.25 5.11 5.00
C LEU A 90 14.80 5.64 6.34
N PRO A 91 14.94 4.82 7.41
CA PRO A 91 15.68 5.20 8.60
C PRO A 91 17.15 5.59 8.33
N GLN A 92 17.87 4.91 7.43
CA GLN A 92 19.24 5.32 7.07
C GLN A 92 19.27 6.74 6.50
N MET A 93 18.31 7.10 5.64
CA MET A 93 18.19 8.44 5.07
C MET A 93 18.01 9.51 6.15
N LEU A 94 17.08 9.29 7.09
CA LEU A 94 16.86 10.24 8.19
C LEU A 94 18.04 10.31 9.15
N ALA A 95 18.66 9.17 9.46
CA ALA A 95 19.79 9.12 10.37
C ALA A 95 20.97 9.96 9.85
N ASP A 96 21.28 9.83 8.57
CA ASP A 96 22.31 10.66 7.92
C ASP A 96 21.89 12.13 7.86
N GLU A 97 20.67 12.45 7.45
CA GLU A 97 20.24 13.86 7.40
C GLU A 97 20.24 14.51 8.79
N LEU A 98 19.93 13.79 9.85
CA LEU A 98 19.84 14.37 11.19
C LEU A 98 21.12 14.22 12.02
N ASP A 99 22.16 13.54 11.51
CA ASP A 99 23.35 13.15 12.29
C ASP A 99 23.00 12.40 13.58
N VAL A 100 22.10 11.41 13.49
CA VAL A 100 21.73 10.55 14.63
C VAL A 100 22.12 9.10 14.38
N ALA A 101 22.19 8.30 15.44
CA ALA A 101 22.40 6.86 15.28
C ALA A 101 21.19 6.21 14.59
N LEU A 102 21.42 5.20 13.75
CA LEU A 102 20.34 4.51 13.03
C LEU A 102 19.26 3.96 13.99
N ASP A 103 19.69 3.42 15.13
CA ASP A 103 18.80 2.82 16.15
C ASP A 103 17.93 3.84 16.88
N SER A 104 18.25 5.14 16.76
CA SER A 104 17.42 6.22 17.31
C SER A 104 16.29 6.66 16.38
N VAL A 105 16.25 6.15 15.15
CA VAL A 105 15.21 6.45 14.17
C VAL A 105 14.21 5.30 14.12
N GLU A 106 12.94 5.56 14.31
CA GLU A 106 11.85 4.60 14.16
C GLU A 106 11.00 4.95 12.95
N ILE A 107 10.37 3.94 12.34
CA ILE A 107 9.43 4.14 11.25
C ILE A 107 8.12 3.44 11.57
N LEU A 108 7.04 4.22 11.60
CA LEU A 108 5.68 3.72 11.80
C LEU A 108 4.99 3.71 10.44
N MET A 109 4.53 2.52 10.05
CA MET A 109 3.97 2.23 8.73
C MET A 109 2.52 1.76 8.86
N GLY A 110 1.67 2.17 7.93
CA GLY A 110 0.39 1.49 7.66
C GLY A 110 -0.71 1.56 8.72
N ASP A 111 -0.55 2.39 9.76
CA ASP A 111 -1.63 2.67 10.71
C ASP A 111 -2.41 3.91 10.26
N THR A 112 -3.62 3.75 9.75
CA THR A 112 -4.39 4.86 9.17
C THR A 112 -4.87 5.89 10.18
N ASP A 113 -4.62 5.67 11.47
CA ASP A 113 -4.90 6.61 12.54
C ASP A 113 -3.68 7.42 12.98
N LEU A 114 -2.48 6.93 12.70
CA LEU A 114 -1.21 7.52 13.11
C LEU A 114 -0.35 7.95 11.91
N CYS A 115 -0.60 7.37 10.75
CA CYS A 115 0.12 7.65 9.54
C CYS A 115 -0.66 8.62 8.65
N PRO A 116 0.07 9.46 7.91
CA PRO A 116 -0.50 10.24 6.81
C PRO A 116 -1.16 9.35 5.75
N TRP A 117 -2.14 9.89 5.04
CA TRP A 117 -2.71 9.23 3.87
C TRP A 117 -1.64 8.97 2.81
N ASP A 118 -1.63 7.75 2.28
CA ASP A 118 -0.83 7.35 1.14
C ASP A 118 -1.67 6.40 0.27
N MET A 119 -1.49 6.47 -1.05
CA MET A 119 -2.13 5.54 -1.99
C MET A 119 -1.70 4.08 -1.78
N GLY A 120 -0.53 3.85 -1.18
CA GLY A 120 0.06 2.53 -0.94
C GLY A 120 1.46 2.36 -1.53
N THR A 121 1.98 1.15 -1.42
CA THR A 121 3.28 0.77 -1.99
C THR A 121 3.10 0.18 -3.38
N PHE A 122 3.76 0.77 -4.39
CA PHE A 122 3.69 0.30 -5.79
C PHE A 122 5.06 0.38 -6.46
N GLY A 123 5.31 -0.53 -7.42
CA GLY A 123 6.43 -0.45 -8.38
C GLY A 123 7.84 -0.30 -7.78
N SER A 124 8.04 -0.70 -6.51
CA SER A 124 9.27 -0.42 -5.75
C SER A 124 9.62 1.08 -5.67
N LEU A 125 8.63 1.95 -5.83
CA LEU A 125 8.80 3.40 -5.89
C LEU A 125 9.02 4.07 -4.53
N SER A 126 8.85 3.34 -3.42
CA SER A 126 8.98 3.92 -2.06
C SER A 126 10.32 4.66 -1.89
N THR A 127 11.45 4.01 -2.12
CA THR A 127 12.76 4.67 -2.02
C THR A 127 12.92 5.81 -3.03
N ARG A 128 12.49 5.61 -4.28
CA ARG A 128 12.69 6.57 -5.38
C ARG A 128 11.84 7.84 -5.23
N VAL A 129 10.60 7.71 -4.74
CA VAL A 129 9.61 8.80 -4.68
C VAL A 129 9.52 9.37 -3.26
N PHE A 130 9.42 8.53 -2.23
CA PHE A 130 9.32 8.98 -0.84
C PHE A 130 10.67 9.44 -0.28
N GLY A 131 11.76 8.75 -0.64
CA GLY A 131 13.10 9.01 -0.11
C GLY A 131 13.57 10.47 -0.27
N PRO A 132 13.50 11.09 -1.45
CA PRO A 132 13.89 12.49 -1.63
C PRO A 132 13.10 13.47 -0.73
N ALA A 133 11.78 13.30 -0.63
CA ALA A 133 10.93 14.14 0.22
C ALA A 133 11.26 13.95 1.71
N LEU A 134 11.50 12.71 2.14
CA LEU A 134 11.94 12.38 3.49
C LEU A 134 13.26 13.04 3.85
N ARG A 135 14.23 13.04 2.92
CA ARG A 135 15.53 13.69 3.12
C ARG A 135 15.41 15.20 3.23
N ALA A 136 14.57 15.82 2.39
CA ALA A 136 14.28 17.25 2.50
C ALA A 136 13.65 17.60 3.86
N ALA A 137 12.75 16.76 4.39
CA ALA A 137 12.18 16.93 5.72
C ALA A 137 13.23 16.79 6.83
N GLY A 138 14.15 15.82 6.72
CA GLY A 138 15.28 15.69 7.63
C GLY A 138 16.19 16.92 7.62
N ALA A 139 16.49 17.47 6.44
CA ALA A 139 17.28 18.69 6.31
C ALA A 139 16.58 19.90 6.94
N GLU A 140 15.26 20.03 6.78
CA GLU A 140 14.47 21.09 7.43
C GLU A 140 14.49 20.94 8.96
N ALA A 141 14.28 19.73 9.50
CA ALA A 141 14.41 19.46 10.94
C ALA A 141 15.78 19.88 11.47
N ARG A 142 16.86 19.59 10.74
CA ARG A 142 18.22 19.99 11.12
C ARG A 142 18.35 21.50 11.24
N GLN A 143 17.72 22.28 10.36
CA GLN A 143 17.74 23.75 10.47
C GLN A 143 16.98 24.25 11.71
N VAL A 144 15.81 23.67 11.99
CA VAL A 144 15.03 24.01 13.20
C VAL A 144 15.83 23.72 14.47
N LEU A 145 16.53 22.58 14.51
CA LEU A 145 17.40 22.23 15.65
C LEU A 145 18.54 23.22 15.82
N LEU A 146 19.18 23.65 14.73
CA LEU A 146 20.25 24.65 14.77
C LEU A 146 19.74 26.02 15.25
N GLU A 147 18.54 26.43 14.84
CA GLU A 147 17.90 27.67 15.28
C GLU A 147 17.58 27.63 16.78
N LEU A 148 16.94 26.55 17.26
CA LEU A 148 16.64 26.39 18.69
C LEU A 148 17.92 26.30 19.54
N ALA A 149 18.97 25.65 19.03
CA ALA A 149 20.25 25.58 19.71
C ALA A 149 20.97 26.94 19.75
N SER A 150 20.85 27.75 18.70
CA SER A 150 21.38 29.12 18.66
C SER A 150 20.78 29.97 19.78
N GLU A 151 19.46 29.89 19.97
CA GLU A 151 18.77 30.56 21.09
C GLU A 151 19.18 29.98 22.45
N ASN A 152 19.28 28.65 22.56
CA ASN A 152 19.57 27.96 23.82
C ASN A 152 21.00 28.21 24.31
N LEU A 153 21.98 28.09 23.42
CA LEU A 153 23.41 28.21 23.70
C LEU A 153 23.91 29.66 23.60
N LYS A 154 23.09 30.56 23.04
CA LYS A 154 23.45 31.96 22.73
C LYS A 154 24.67 32.06 21.81
N VAL A 155 24.74 31.19 20.80
CA VAL A 155 25.83 31.10 19.82
C VAL A 155 25.25 31.30 18.41
N PRO A 156 25.88 32.09 17.52
CA PRO A 156 25.40 32.26 16.16
C PRO A 156 25.27 30.93 15.40
N ARG A 157 24.19 30.77 14.63
CA ARG A 157 23.87 29.56 13.86
C ARG A 157 25.04 29.06 13.01
N GLU A 158 25.79 29.96 12.39
CA GLU A 158 26.91 29.64 11.48
C GLU A 158 28.07 28.96 12.20
N ARG A 159 28.14 29.10 13.53
CA ARG A 159 29.14 28.50 14.40
C ARG A 159 28.68 27.17 15.00
N LEU A 160 27.42 26.79 14.84
CA LEU A 160 26.87 25.53 15.30
C LEU A 160 27.02 24.41 14.26
N SER A 161 27.06 23.17 14.74
CA SER A 161 27.08 21.95 13.92
C SER A 161 26.36 20.81 14.64
N THR A 162 26.03 19.76 13.91
CA THR A 162 25.35 18.56 14.42
C THR A 162 26.24 17.33 14.39
N GLU A 163 26.15 16.49 15.42
CA GLU A 163 26.81 15.19 15.51
C GLU A 163 26.11 14.35 16.58
N ASN A 164 25.87 13.04 16.32
CA ASN A 164 25.34 12.08 17.30
C ASN A 164 24.11 12.57 18.09
N GLY A 165 23.14 13.21 17.42
CA GLY A 165 21.90 13.71 18.05
C GLY A 165 22.09 14.91 18.99
N VAL A 166 23.21 15.62 18.86
CA VAL A 166 23.46 16.88 19.58
C VAL A 166 23.80 18.00 18.61
N VAL A 167 23.45 19.23 19.00
CA VAL A 167 23.99 20.46 18.41
C VAL A 167 25.12 20.95 19.30
N PHE A 168 26.25 21.33 18.70
CA PHE A 168 27.43 21.83 19.44
C PHE A 168 28.07 23.04 18.75
N ASP A 169 28.77 23.86 19.54
CA ASP A 169 29.61 24.95 19.04
C ASP A 169 30.92 24.40 18.46
N LYS A 170 31.22 24.73 17.20
CA LYS A 170 32.45 24.30 16.51
C LYS A 170 33.74 24.77 17.19
N ALA A 171 33.73 25.89 17.90
CA ALA A 171 34.90 26.40 18.63
C ALA A 171 34.97 25.93 20.09
N ASP A 172 33.88 25.42 20.65
CA ASP A 172 33.90 24.71 21.94
C ASP A 172 32.87 23.56 21.94
N LYS A 173 33.35 22.34 21.61
CA LYS A 173 32.49 21.14 21.57
C LYS A 173 31.83 20.80 22.92
N LYS A 174 32.31 21.33 24.04
CA LYS A 174 31.66 21.14 25.35
C LYS A 174 30.38 21.94 25.47
N ASN A 175 30.29 23.08 24.78
CA ASN A 175 29.08 23.88 24.67
C ASN A 175 28.11 23.23 23.66
N ARG A 176 27.17 22.43 24.18
CA ARG A 176 26.30 21.58 23.37
C ARG A 176 24.95 21.32 24.03
N VAL A 177 23.97 20.92 23.22
CA VAL A 177 22.61 20.57 23.66
C VAL A 177 22.07 19.40 22.83
N SER A 178 21.38 18.47 23.48
CA SER A 178 20.77 17.32 22.78
C SER A 178 19.49 17.72 22.05
N TYR A 179 19.16 16.98 20.97
CA TYR A 179 17.89 17.19 20.26
C TYR A 179 16.69 17.00 21.18
N GLY A 180 16.74 16.02 22.08
CA GLY A 180 15.70 15.80 23.08
C GLY A 180 15.43 17.03 23.95
N LYS A 181 16.49 17.67 24.47
CA LYS A 181 16.34 18.90 25.27
C LYS A 181 15.79 20.08 24.47
N LEU A 182 16.10 20.17 23.17
CA LEU A 182 15.51 21.19 22.28
C LEU A 182 14.04 20.92 21.97
N ALA A 183 13.65 19.64 21.91
CA ALA A 183 12.27 19.21 21.66
C ALA A 183 11.39 19.22 22.91
N ASP A 184 11.98 19.19 24.11
CA ASP A 184 11.26 19.06 25.37
C ASP A 184 10.30 20.24 25.63
N GLY A 185 9.07 19.91 26.01
CA GLY A 185 7.97 20.87 26.20
C GLY A 185 7.55 21.64 24.94
N LYS A 186 8.17 21.41 23.78
CA LYS A 186 7.85 22.11 22.53
C LYS A 186 6.78 21.39 21.72
N LYS A 187 6.03 22.18 20.95
CA LYS A 187 5.19 21.76 19.83
C LYS A 187 5.48 22.70 18.66
N ILE A 188 6.51 22.39 17.90
CA ILE A 188 6.96 23.22 16.78
C ILE A 188 6.55 22.52 15.50
N GLU A 189 5.66 23.15 14.74
CA GLU A 189 5.25 22.70 13.42
C GLU A 189 6.02 23.48 12.35
N ARG A 190 6.66 22.78 11.42
CA ARG A 190 7.30 23.37 10.23
C ARG A 190 6.93 22.58 8.99
N ARG A 191 6.91 23.28 7.85
CA ARG A 191 6.64 22.70 6.53
C ARG A 191 7.95 22.61 5.76
N ALA A 192 8.34 21.43 5.32
CA ALA A 192 9.47 21.29 4.41
C ALA A 192 9.14 22.01 3.10
N ASN A 193 9.95 23.03 2.76
CA ASN A 193 9.73 23.88 1.58
C ASN A 193 10.83 23.71 0.52
N GLY A 194 11.73 22.73 0.70
CA GLY A 194 12.83 22.43 -0.22
C GLY A 194 14.01 23.42 -0.17
N LYS A 195 13.99 24.43 0.70
CA LYS A 195 15.09 25.41 0.81
C LYS A 195 16.28 24.87 1.61
N ALA A 196 16.02 23.98 2.57
CA ALA A 196 17.10 23.34 3.32
C ALA A 196 17.91 22.41 2.41
N SER A 197 19.22 22.61 2.33
CA SER A 197 20.11 21.74 1.56
C SER A 197 20.21 20.37 2.20
N VAL A 198 19.87 19.33 1.44
CA VAL A 198 20.11 17.93 1.80
C VAL A 198 21.61 17.61 1.73
N LYS A 199 22.06 16.62 2.49
CA LYS A 199 23.47 16.19 2.46
C LYS A 199 23.87 15.62 1.09
N LYS A 200 25.11 15.80 0.68
CA LYS A 200 25.66 15.15 -0.52
C LYS A 200 26.08 13.72 -0.21
N PRO A 201 26.18 12.83 -1.22
CA PRO A 201 26.62 11.44 -1.01
C PRO A 201 27.95 11.30 -0.26
N ALA A 202 28.90 12.22 -0.47
CA ALA A 202 30.19 12.23 0.24
C ALA A 202 30.07 12.49 1.76
N GLU A 203 28.94 13.01 2.23
CA GLU A 203 28.67 13.31 3.64
C GLU A 203 27.92 12.18 4.35
N PHE A 204 27.50 11.14 3.61
CA PHE A 204 26.74 10.03 4.16
C PHE A 204 27.64 9.16 5.05
N LYS A 205 27.18 8.90 6.27
CA LYS A 205 27.85 8.02 7.22
C LYS A 205 27.20 6.63 7.24
N ILE A 206 25.93 6.53 6.87
CA ILE A 206 25.11 5.32 6.99
C ILE A 206 24.55 4.87 5.63
N MET A 207 23.98 5.77 4.84
CA MET A 207 23.46 5.46 3.50
C MET A 207 24.57 4.92 2.60
N GLY A 208 24.22 3.93 1.78
CA GLY A 208 25.18 3.25 0.89
C GLY A 208 26.01 2.16 1.57
N LYS A 209 25.88 1.98 2.89
CA LYS A 209 26.52 0.87 3.62
C LYS A 209 25.53 -0.28 3.82
N SER A 210 26.06 -1.50 3.74
CA SER A 210 25.32 -2.71 4.12
C SER A 210 25.22 -2.78 5.65
N VAL A 211 24.00 -2.65 6.16
CA VAL A 211 23.68 -2.80 7.59
C VAL A 211 22.70 -3.96 7.75
N PRO A 212 22.71 -4.67 8.89
CA PRO A 212 21.67 -5.65 9.18
C PRO A 212 20.27 -5.02 9.05
N ARG A 213 19.36 -5.73 8.38
CA ARG A 213 17.97 -5.30 8.24
C ARG A 213 17.33 -5.21 9.63
N ARG A 214 16.68 -4.09 9.91
CA ARG A 214 16.11 -3.79 11.23
C ARG A 214 14.96 -4.71 11.63
N ASP A 215 14.27 -5.25 10.63
CA ASP A 215 13.18 -6.21 10.73
C ASP A 215 13.66 -7.67 10.61
N ALA A 216 14.96 -7.92 10.43
CA ALA A 216 15.48 -9.27 10.21
C ALA A 216 15.34 -10.15 11.45
N ALA A 217 15.71 -9.65 12.63
CA ALA A 217 15.67 -10.42 13.87
C ALA A 217 14.26 -10.92 14.16
N ASP A 218 13.24 -10.06 14.02
CA ASP A 218 11.85 -10.42 14.24
C ASP A 218 11.38 -11.50 13.25
N LYS A 219 11.77 -11.37 11.97
CA LYS A 219 11.41 -12.33 10.92
C LYS A 219 12.06 -13.70 11.13
N VAL A 220 13.36 -13.76 11.42
CA VAL A 220 14.08 -15.04 11.54
C VAL A 220 13.84 -15.77 12.86
N THR A 221 13.35 -15.07 13.88
CA THR A 221 13.00 -15.66 15.19
C THR A 221 11.52 -15.99 15.34
N GLY A 222 10.69 -15.65 14.35
CA GLY A 222 9.23 -15.85 14.41
C GLY A 222 8.51 -14.86 15.33
N LYS A 223 9.13 -13.73 15.69
CA LYS A 223 8.49 -12.65 16.48
C LYS A 223 7.71 -11.66 15.62
N ALA A 224 8.00 -11.61 14.31
CA ALA A 224 7.26 -10.79 13.37
C ALA A 224 5.81 -11.28 13.30
N ASN A 225 4.86 -10.43 13.67
CA ASN A 225 3.43 -10.72 13.55
C ASN A 225 2.93 -10.31 12.16
N TYR A 226 2.22 -11.21 11.51
CA TYR A 226 1.45 -11.01 10.29
C TYR A 226 -0.05 -10.92 10.62
N ALA A 227 -0.90 -10.63 9.64
CA ALA A 227 -2.34 -10.47 9.90
C ALA A 227 -2.98 -11.76 10.43
N GLY A 228 -2.49 -12.93 9.99
CA GLY A 228 -2.93 -14.24 10.46
C GLY A 228 -2.56 -14.54 11.91
N ASP A 229 -1.51 -13.92 12.44
CA ASP A 229 -1.03 -14.14 13.81
C ASP A 229 -1.81 -13.32 14.85
N ILE A 230 -2.68 -12.40 14.41
CA ILE A 230 -3.49 -11.58 15.31
C ILE A 230 -4.60 -12.43 15.92
N HIS A 231 -4.57 -12.57 17.24
CA HIS A 231 -5.57 -13.30 18.02
C HIS A 231 -6.22 -12.40 19.06
N LEU A 232 -7.54 -12.25 18.98
CA LEU A 232 -8.33 -11.45 19.92
C LEU A 232 -9.22 -12.33 20.80
N PRO A 233 -9.54 -11.91 22.04
CA PRO A 233 -10.49 -12.63 22.88
C PRO A 233 -11.84 -12.82 22.17
N GLY A 234 -12.33 -14.06 22.12
CA GLY A 234 -13.62 -14.38 21.50
C GLY A 234 -13.66 -14.35 19.97
N MET A 235 -12.50 -14.17 19.31
CA MET A 235 -12.40 -14.14 17.85
C MET A 235 -12.88 -15.44 17.19
N LEU A 236 -13.55 -15.31 16.05
CA LEU A 236 -13.94 -16.42 15.19
C LEU A 236 -13.14 -16.39 13.87
N ALA A 237 -12.66 -17.55 13.44
CA ALA A 237 -12.17 -17.76 12.09
C ALA A 237 -13.37 -18.00 11.15
N ALA A 238 -13.36 -17.33 10.01
CA ALA A 238 -14.40 -17.45 8.98
C ALA A 238 -13.89 -18.23 7.76
N LYS A 239 -14.75 -19.09 7.23
CA LYS A 239 -14.58 -19.81 5.96
C LYS A 239 -15.79 -19.52 5.08
N ILE A 240 -15.55 -19.00 3.88
CA ILE A 240 -16.62 -18.48 3.01
C ILE A 240 -16.87 -19.50 1.90
N LEU A 241 -18.14 -19.78 1.61
CA LEU A 241 -18.52 -20.60 0.47
C LEU A 241 -18.26 -19.81 -0.81
N ARG A 242 -17.24 -20.23 -1.54
CA ARG A 242 -16.78 -19.58 -2.75
C ARG A 242 -17.50 -20.13 -3.99
N PRO A 243 -17.94 -19.27 -4.94
CA PRO A 243 -18.41 -19.73 -6.23
C PRO A 243 -17.26 -20.47 -6.97
N PRO A 244 -17.56 -21.52 -7.74
CA PRO A 244 -16.55 -22.35 -8.38
C PRO A 244 -16.01 -21.76 -9.70
N ALA A 245 -16.62 -20.70 -10.22
CA ALA A 245 -16.25 -19.98 -11.44
C ALA A 245 -16.58 -18.49 -11.25
N HIS A 246 -15.86 -17.59 -11.93
CA HIS A 246 -16.25 -16.18 -11.97
C HIS A 246 -17.62 -16.05 -12.65
N GLY A 247 -18.48 -15.18 -12.11
CA GLY A 247 -19.85 -15.01 -12.60
C GLY A 247 -20.81 -16.18 -12.29
N ALA A 248 -20.37 -17.24 -11.61
CA ALA A 248 -21.26 -18.32 -11.19
C ALA A 248 -22.24 -17.83 -10.13
N LYS A 249 -23.52 -18.21 -10.28
CA LYS A 249 -24.62 -17.79 -9.40
C LYS A 249 -25.08 -18.94 -8.55
N LEU A 250 -25.33 -18.69 -7.27
CA LEU A 250 -25.88 -19.71 -6.37
C LEU A 250 -27.34 -19.97 -6.77
N VAL A 251 -27.70 -21.25 -6.98
CA VAL A 251 -29.07 -21.64 -7.34
C VAL A 251 -29.77 -22.33 -6.19
N ASP A 252 -29.04 -23.20 -5.49
CA ASP A 252 -29.57 -24.00 -4.39
C ASP A 252 -28.48 -24.30 -3.37
N ILE A 253 -28.87 -24.41 -2.09
CA ILE A 253 -27.93 -24.65 -0.99
C ILE A 253 -28.57 -25.40 0.16
N ASP A 254 -27.88 -26.44 0.63
CA ASP A 254 -28.17 -27.19 1.84
C ASP A 254 -27.05 -26.98 2.87
N LEU A 255 -27.43 -26.35 3.99
CA LEU A 255 -26.57 -26.01 5.13
C LEU A 255 -26.72 -26.99 6.29
N SER A 256 -27.67 -27.93 6.22
CA SER A 256 -28.15 -28.69 7.38
C SER A 256 -27.05 -29.46 8.10
N GLU A 257 -26.15 -30.13 7.36
CA GLU A 257 -25.03 -30.87 7.95
C GLU A 257 -23.99 -29.95 8.62
N ALA A 258 -23.76 -28.75 8.07
CA ALA A 258 -22.81 -27.79 8.63
C ALA A 258 -23.33 -27.20 9.95
N GLU A 259 -24.65 -26.94 10.03
CA GLU A 259 -25.32 -26.39 11.23
C GLU A 259 -25.32 -27.34 12.43
N GLN A 260 -25.20 -28.66 12.20
CA GLN A 260 -25.12 -29.65 13.28
C GLN A 260 -23.75 -29.69 13.98
N ILE A 261 -22.72 -29.05 13.42
CA ILE A 261 -21.38 -29.06 14.02
C ILE A 261 -21.35 -28.09 15.21
N ARG A 262 -21.04 -28.64 16.39
CA ARG A 262 -21.06 -27.89 17.65
C ARG A 262 -20.18 -26.64 17.57
N GLY A 263 -20.78 -25.49 17.90
CA GLY A 263 -20.09 -24.21 17.98
C GLY A 263 -20.00 -23.47 16.64
N VAL A 264 -20.44 -24.09 15.54
CA VAL A 264 -20.49 -23.43 14.23
C VAL A 264 -21.59 -22.37 14.24
N GLN A 265 -21.24 -21.21 13.71
CA GLN A 265 -22.19 -20.16 13.36
C GLN A 265 -22.22 -20.05 11.84
N VAL A 266 -23.40 -20.26 11.25
CA VAL A 266 -23.63 -20.04 9.82
C VAL A 266 -24.19 -18.63 9.63
N ILE A 267 -23.58 -17.87 8.73
CA ILE A 267 -24.09 -16.57 8.28
C ILE A 267 -24.47 -16.71 6.82
N LYS A 268 -25.72 -16.38 6.49
CA LYS A 268 -26.24 -16.36 5.12
C LYS A 268 -26.98 -15.05 4.86
N GLU A 269 -26.46 -14.24 3.95
CA GLU A 269 -27.14 -13.05 3.40
C GLU A 269 -27.15 -13.13 1.87
N GLY A 270 -28.32 -13.43 1.30
CA GLY A 270 -28.43 -13.72 -0.13
C GLY A 270 -27.55 -14.91 -0.52
N ASP A 271 -26.60 -14.66 -1.44
CA ASP A 271 -25.60 -15.63 -1.94
C ASP A 271 -24.31 -15.63 -1.11
N PHE A 272 -24.15 -14.70 -0.17
CA PHE A 272 -23.00 -14.66 0.72
C PHE A 272 -23.22 -15.63 1.89
N VAL A 273 -22.43 -16.71 1.92
CA VAL A 273 -22.51 -17.77 2.92
C VAL A 273 -21.16 -17.95 3.57
N ALA A 274 -21.11 -17.88 4.90
CA ALA A 274 -19.90 -18.06 5.68
C ALA A 274 -20.15 -18.96 6.90
N ILE A 275 -19.13 -19.75 7.22
CA ILE A 275 -19.03 -20.58 8.41
C ILE A 275 -18.02 -19.95 9.35
N LEU A 276 -18.45 -19.68 10.59
CA LEU A 276 -17.62 -19.09 11.62
C LEU A 276 -17.44 -20.07 12.76
N HIS A 277 -16.21 -20.19 13.25
CA HIS A 277 -15.88 -21.03 14.41
C HIS A 277 -14.65 -20.51 15.15
N LYS A 278 -14.49 -20.84 16.43
CA LYS A 278 -13.29 -20.50 17.21
C LYS A 278 -12.02 -21.15 16.62
N TYR A 279 -12.17 -22.36 16.09
CA TYR A 279 -11.09 -23.15 15.50
C TYR A 279 -11.24 -23.18 13.97
N PRO A 280 -10.22 -22.73 13.21
CA PRO A 280 -10.30 -22.58 11.75
C PRO A 280 -10.46 -23.90 11.00
N ASP A 281 -9.89 -24.99 11.51
CA ASP A 281 -10.02 -26.35 10.98
C ASP A 281 -11.47 -26.88 11.10
N VAL A 282 -12.15 -26.59 12.21
CA VAL A 282 -13.57 -26.93 12.39
C VAL A 282 -14.47 -26.09 11.45
N ALA A 283 -14.16 -24.80 11.26
CA ALA A 283 -14.87 -23.98 10.27
C ALA A 283 -14.70 -24.54 8.85
N GLU A 284 -13.50 -25.02 8.51
CA GLU A 284 -13.22 -25.63 7.22
C GLU A 284 -13.92 -26.99 7.05
N GLN A 285 -13.93 -27.82 8.10
CA GLN A 285 -14.70 -29.07 8.13
C GLN A 285 -16.19 -28.79 7.91
N ALA A 286 -16.76 -27.81 8.59
CA ALA A 286 -18.16 -27.44 8.43
C ALA A 286 -18.46 -26.86 7.05
N LEU A 287 -17.58 -26.04 6.48
CA LEU A 287 -17.71 -25.57 5.09
C LEU A 287 -17.77 -26.74 4.11
N SER A 288 -16.97 -27.79 4.31
CA SER A 288 -16.96 -28.99 3.46
C SER A 288 -18.27 -29.80 3.48
N LYS A 289 -19.14 -29.56 4.47
CA LYS A 289 -20.45 -30.21 4.60
C LYS A 289 -21.57 -29.49 3.85
N ILE A 290 -21.33 -28.25 3.39
CA ILE A 290 -22.31 -27.51 2.61
C ILE A 290 -22.44 -28.15 1.23
N LYS A 291 -23.68 -28.44 0.82
CA LYS A 291 -23.98 -28.86 -0.55
C LYS A 291 -24.57 -27.66 -1.28
N ALA A 292 -23.84 -27.13 -2.24
CA ALA A 292 -24.26 -25.95 -3.00
C ALA A 292 -24.24 -26.24 -4.50
N ARG A 293 -25.30 -25.82 -5.19
CA ARG A 293 -25.41 -25.88 -6.64
C ARG A 293 -25.28 -24.48 -7.21
N PHE A 294 -24.32 -24.32 -8.12
CA PHE A 294 -24.08 -23.08 -8.83
C PHE A 294 -24.42 -23.26 -10.31
N ASP A 295 -25.07 -22.25 -10.88
CA ASP A 295 -25.14 -22.06 -12.32
C ASP A 295 -23.84 -21.40 -12.77
N ARG A 296 -23.16 -22.00 -13.74
CA ARG A 296 -21.85 -21.53 -14.21
C ARG A 296 -22.01 -20.93 -15.60
N PRO A 297 -21.62 -19.67 -15.82
CA PRO A 297 -21.66 -19.09 -17.15
C PRO A 297 -20.68 -19.82 -18.07
N ASP A 298 -21.09 -20.05 -19.31
CA ASP A 298 -20.16 -20.37 -20.39
C ASP A 298 -19.61 -19.06 -20.95
N THR A 299 -18.33 -18.79 -20.68
CA THR A 299 -17.66 -17.58 -21.15
C THR A 299 -17.20 -17.70 -22.59
N GLY A 300 -17.11 -18.91 -23.15
CA GLY A 300 -16.50 -19.16 -24.46
C GLY A 300 -15.02 -18.76 -24.56
N VAL A 301 -14.33 -18.59 -23.42
CA VAL A 301 -12.92 -18.15 -23.34
C VAL A 301 -12.15 -19.07 -22.40
N ASP A 302 -10.95 -19.48 -22.83
CA ASP A 302 -10.01 -20.34 -22.10
C ASP A 302 -8.55 -19.83 -22.23
N ASP A 303 -7.60 -20.60 -21.74
CA ASP A 303 -6.16 -20.30 -21.77
C ASP A 303 -5.57 -20.24 -23.19
N LYS A 304 -6.30 -20.69 -24.22
CA LYS A 304 -5.84 -20.69 -25.61
C LYS A 304 -6.51 -19.61 -26.45
N THR A 305 -7.80 -19.39 -26.24
CA THR A 305 -8.66 -18.48 -27.01
C THR A 305 -8.64 -17.06 -26.46
N ILE A 306 -8.06 -16.83 -25.28
CA ILE A 306 -8.00 -15.52 -24.63
C ILE A 306 -7.40 -14.44 -25.55
N PHE A 307 -6.31 -14.70 -26.25
CA PHE A 307 -5.63 -13.66 -27.05
C PHE A 307 -6.45 -13.18 -28.25
N ASP A 308 -7.11 -14.11 -28.94
CA ASP A 308 -8.03 -13.78 -30.03
C ASP A 308 -9.25 -13.02 -29.51
N HIS A 309 -9.77 -13.41 -28.35
CA HIS A 309 -10.83 -12.69 -27.68
C HIS A 309 -10.42 -11.25 -27.37
N LEU A 310 -9.25 -11.04 -26.76
CA LEU A 310 -8.73 -9.70 -26.43
C LEU A 310 -8.61 -8.83 -27.67
N LEU A 311 -8.08 -9.34 -28.79
CA LEU A 311 -8.02 -8.57 -30.04
C LEU A 311 -9.41 -8.23 -30.59
N LYS A 312 -10.36 -9.17 -30.50
CA LYS A 312 -11.73 -8.99 -30.99
C LYS A 312 -12.52 -7.93 -30.21
N VAL A 313 -12.36 -7.90 -28.89
CA VAL A 313 -13.08 -6.96 -28.01
C VAL A 313 -12.32 -5.66 -27.76
N ALA A 314 -11.14 -5.49 -28.37
CA ALA A 314 -10.32 -4.31 -28.17
C ALA A 314 -11.05 -3.02 -28.53
N PRO A 315 -11.11 -2.05 -27.60
CA PRO A 315 -11.56 -0.71 -27.97
C PRO A 315 -10.57 -0.09 -28.96
N GLN A 316 -11.01 0.96 -29.64
CA GLN A 316 -10.11 1.74 -30.48
C GLN A 316 -8.88 2.21 -29.66
N GLY A 317 -7.69 1.90 -30.16
CA GLY A 317 -6.44 2.25 -29.50
C GLY A 317 -6.25 3.77 -29.38
N ARG A 318 -5.60 4.20 -28.30
CA ARG A 318 -5.19 5.59 -28.07
C ARG A 318 -3.67 5.69 -28.10
N ALA A 319 -3.13 6.64 -28.87
CA ALA A 319 -1.71 6.95 -28.82
C ALA A 319 -1.35 7.60 -27.47
N THR A 320 -0.49 6.94 -26.68
CA THR A 320 0.03 7.45 -25.40
C THR A 320 1.27 8.33 -25.59
N THR A 321 2.11 7.97 -26.57
CA THR A 321 3.27 8.73 -27.01
C THR A 321 3.32 8.70 -28.53
N LYS A 322 3.68 9.83 -29.16
CA LYS A 322 3.92 9.92 -30.59
C LYS A 322 5.06 10.89 -30.86
N ASP A 323 6.03 10.46 -31.65
CA ASP A 323 7.10 11.31 -32.15
C ASP A 323 7.46 10.90 -33.59
N GLY A 324 7.87 11.86 -34.41
CA GLY A 324 8.20 11.64 -35.81
C GLY A 324 7.05 11.13 -36.69
N ASN A 325 7.41 10.37 -37.74
CA ASN A 325 6.49 9.81 -38.73
C ASN A 325 6.85 8.34 -39.03
N LEU A 326 5.90 7.42 -38.83
CA LEU A 326 6.12 5.98 -39.01
C LEU A 326 6.45 5.60 -40.45
N GLN A 327 5.81 6.21 -41.45
CA GLN A 327 6.06 5.92 -42.86
C GLN A 327 7.48 6.33 -43.27
N GLN A 328 7.95 7.48 -42.79
CA GLN A 328 9.33 7.91 -43.00
C GLN A 328 10.31 6.97 -42.30
N GLY A 329 10.02 6.57 -41.05
CA GLY A 329 10.83 5.61 -40.32
C GLY A 329 10.97 4.28 -41.07
N GLU A 330 9.88 3.79 -41.65
CA GLU A 330 9.88 2.56 -42.46
C GLU A 330 10.77 2.70 -43.70
N GLN A 331 10.70 3.82 -44.42
CA GLN A 331 11.55 4.09 -45.59
C GLN A 331 13.04 4.19 -45.24
N LEU A 332 13.37 4.69 -44.04
CA LEU A 332 14.75 4.79 -43.55
C LEU A 332 15.30 3.46 -43.02
N SER A 333 14.45 2.44 -42.88
CA SER A 333 14.82 1.15 -42.32
C SER A 333 15.42 0.24 -43.39
N LYS A 334 16.64 -0.23 -43.17
CA LYS A 334 17.27 -1.30 -43.96
C LYS A 334 16.64 -2.66 -43.66
N THR A 335 16.20 -2.86 -42.43
CA THR A 335 15.52 -4.08 -41.99
C THR A 335 14.31 -3.70 -41.15
N VAL A 336 13.16 -4.32 -41.45
CA VAL A 336 11.92 -4.17 -40.69
C VAL A 336 11.57 -5.53 -40.09
N VAL A 337 11.24 -5.55 -38.80
CA VAL A 337 10.83 -6.73 -38.05
C VAL A 337 9.48 -6.44 -37.42
N GLU A 338 8.52 -7.34 -37.59
CA GLU A 338 7.20 -7.25 -36.98
C GLU A 338 6.91 -8.53 -36.21
N GLU A 339 6.61 -8.39 -34.92
CA GLU A 339 6.39 -9.52 -34.02
C GLU A 339 5.19 -9.28 -33.11
N THR A 340 4.48 -10.36 -32.79
CA THR A 340 3.41 -10.37 -31.79
C THR A 340 3.82 -11.21 -30.59
N TYR A 341 3.73 -10.61 -29.42
CA TYR A 341 4.03 -11.22 -28.13
C TYR A 341 2.76 -11.39 -27.31
N PHE A 342 2.66 -12.52 -26.62
CA PHE A 342 1.56 -12.86 -25.74
C PHE A 342 2.05 -12.90 -24.29
N ASN A 343 1.28 -12.33 -23.39
CA ASN A 343 1.49 -12.44 -21.95
C ASN A 343 0.25 -13.08 -21.33
N ASP A 344 0.40 -14.16 -20.59
CA ASP A 344 -0.70 -14.85 -19.91
C ASP A 344 -1.17 -14.10 -18.65
N TYR A 345 -2.26 -14.59 -18.07
CA TYR A 345 -2.61 -14.27 -16.70
C TYR A 345 -1.55 -14.80 -15.74
N VAL A 346 -1.00 -13.93 -14.89
CA VAL A 346 0.03 -14.33 -13.91
C VAL A 346 -0.42 -14.00 -12.50
N ALA A 347 -0.46 -15.02 -11.65
CA ALA A 347 -0.74 -14.88 -10.23
C ALA A 347 0.46 -14.29 -9.48
N HIS A 348 0.19 -13.40 -8.53
CA HIS A 348 1.21 -12.80 -7.67
C HIS A 348 1.85 -13.81 -6.71
N ALA A 349 1.06 -14.81 -6.30
CA ALA A 349 1.46 -15.92 -5.43
C ALA A 349 2.29 -15.50 -4.19
N PRO A 350 1.85 -14.50 -3.39
CA PRO A 350 2.53 -14.17 -2.14
C PRO A 350 2.51 -15.35 -1.17
N ILE A 351 3.56 -15.55 -0.39
CA ILE A 351 3.64 -16.68 0.55
C ILE A 351 2.58 -16.55 1.64
N GLU A 352 2.33 -15.35 2.15
CA GLU A 352 1.18 -15.05 3.00
C GLU A 352 -0.05 -14.76 2.11
N PRO A 353 -1.11 -15.59 2.13
CA PRO A 353 -2.38 -15.27 1.47
C PRO A 353 -3.03 -14.01 2.03
N HIS A 354 -4.02 -13.46 1.33
CA HIS A 354 -4.84 -12.38 1.86
C HIS A 354 -5.48 -12.78 3.19
N THR A 355 -5.17 -12.01 4.23
CA THR A 355 -5.70 -12.22 5.58
C THR A 355 -6.09 -10.89 6.21
N ALA A 356 -7.22 -10.85 6.91
CA ALA A 356 -7.63 -9.74 7.73
C ALA A 356 -8.35 -10.18 9.01
N VAL A 357 -8.14 -9.42 10.09
CA VAL A 357 -8.89 -9.51 11.34
C VAL A 357 -9.62 -8.20 11.56
N VAL A 358 -10.92 -8.26 11.85
CA VAL A 358 -11.73 -7.08 12.15
C VAL A 358 -12.38 -7.23 13.52
N ASN A 359 -12.24 -6.20 14.34
CA ASN A 359 -12.97 -6.04 15.60
C ASN A 359 -13.82 -4.76 15.55
N ILE A 360 -15.07 -4.84 16.00
CA ILE A 360 -15.98 -3.69 16.05
C ILE A 360 -16.42 -3.48 17.50
N GLU A 361 -15.98 -2.39 18.11
CA GLU A 361 -16.28 -2.04 19.50
C GLU A 361 -16.67 -0.57 19.61
N GLY A 362 -17.77 -0.28 20.32
CA GLY A 362 -18.22 1.09 20.56
C GLY A 362 -18.45 1.91 19.27
N GLY A 363 -18.89 1.25 18.20
CA GLY A 363 -19.10 1.88 16.89
C GLY A 363 -17.84 2.09 16.05
N LYS A 364 -16.66 1.63 16.52
CA LYS A 364 -15.38 1.74 15.82
C LYS A 364 -14.87 0.38 15.35
N ALA A 365 -14.46 0.30 14.09
CA ALA A 365 -13.81 -0.87 13.52
C ALA A 365 -12.28 -0.71 13.59
N THR A 366 -11.61 -1.66 14.23
CA THR A 366 -10.15 -1.83 14.13
C THR A 366 -9.85 -3.05 13.26
N VAL A 367 -9.02 -2.84 12.24
CA VAL A 367 -8.71 -3.85 11.22
C VAL A 367 -7.22 -4.09 11.14
N TRP A 368 -6.80 -5.34 11.28
CA TRP A 368 -5.44 -5.78 10.97
C TRP A 368 -5.47 -6.50 9.63
N ALA A 369 -4.79 -5.98 8.61
CA ALA A 369 -4.91 -6.50 7.26
C ALA A 369 -3.55 -6.67 6.59
N SER A 370 -3.37 -7.81 5.91
CA SER A 370 -2.29 -7.98 4.96
C SER A 370 -2.64 -7.20 3.69
N THR A 371 -2.25 -5.92 3.62
CA THR A 371 -2.57 -5.02 2.52
C THR A 371 -1.38 -4.12 2.18
N GLN A 372 -1.23 -3.75 0.91
CA GLN A 372 -0.30 -2.69 0.51
C GLN A 372 -0.98 -1.33 0.33
N THR A 373 -2.30 -1.24 0.61
CA THR A 373 -3.16 -0.06 0.37
C THR A 373 -4.05 0.27 1.60
N PRO A 374 -3.48 0.52 2.79
CA PRO A 374 -4.23 0.64 4.05
C PRO A 374 -5.33 1.71 4.04
N PHE A 375 -5.13 2.82 3.32
CA PHE A 375 -6.12 3.89 3.24
C PHE A 375 -7.26 3.58 2.26
N SER A 376 -7.02 2.79 1.20
CA SER A 376 -8.09 2.32 0.32
C SER A 376 -9.03 1.38 1.07
N VAL A 377 -8.45 0.38 1.75
CA VAL A 377 -9.24 -0.61 2.50
C VAL A 377 -10.03 0.03 3.64
N LYS A 378 -9.49 1.05 4.32
CA LYS A 378 -10.22 1.85 5.32
C LYS A 378 -11.54 2.36 4.73
N GLY A 379 -11.48 2.86 3.51
CA GLY A 379 -12.63 3.39 2.81
C GLY A 379 -13.62 2.34 2.32
N GLU A 380 -13.12 1.20 1.85
CA GLU A 380 -13.93 0.04 1.46
C GLU A 380 -14.71 -0.52 2.66
N ILE A 381 -14.05 -0.67 3.81
CA ILE A 381 -14.69 -1.13 5.06
C ILE A 381 -15.72 -0.12 5.57
N ALA A 382 -15.42 1.19 5.50
CA ALA A 382 -16.37 2.22 5.94
C ALA A 382 -17.68 2.14 5.15
N ARG A 383 -17.60 1.97 3.82
CA ARG A 383 -18.77 1.77 2.95
C ARG A 383 -19.52 0.48 3.30
N GLU A 384 -18.80 -0.63 3.44
CA GLU A 384 -19.38 -1.92 3.81
C GLU A 384 -20.15 -1.86 5.14
N LEU A 385 -19.59 -1.19 6.15
CA LEU A 385 -20.22 -1.07 7.45
C LEU A 385 -21.33 -0.01 7.49
N GLY A 386 -21.36 0.92 6.52
CA GLY A 386 -22.26 2.07 6.51
C GLY A 386 -21.89 3.12 7.55
N VAL A 387 -20.59 3.33 7.80
CA VAL A 387 -20.06 4.26 8.80
C VAL A 387 -19.13 5.29 8.17
N ALA A 388 -18.86 6.38 8.90
CA ALA A 388 -17.87 7.36 8.47
C ALA A 388 -16.45 6.76 8.52
N PRO A 389 -15.54 7.11 7.58
CA PRO A 389 -14.17 6.58 7.58
C PRO A 389 -13.42 6.80 8.90
N GLU A 390 -13.72 7.84 9.67
CA GLU A 390 -13.12 8.13 10.97
C GLU A 390 -13.44 7.08 12.04
N GLN A 391 -14.49 6.27 11.82
CA GLN A 391 -14.82 5.12 12.67
C GLN A 391 -14.02 3.87 12.30
N VAL A 392 -13.19 3.92 11.25
CA VAL A 392 -12.39 2.77 10.79
C VAL A 392 -10.91 3.08 10.97
N ARG A 393 -10.21 2.23 11.74
CA ARG A 393 -8.76 2.21 11.83
C ARG A 393 -8.25 0.94 11.19
N VAL A 394 -7.27 1.09 10.32
CA VAL A 394 -6.57 -0.02 9.66
C VAL A 394 -5.12 0.01 10.12
N ILE A 395 -4.62 -1.13 10.57
CA ILE A 395 -3.26 -1.36 11.01
C ILE A 395 -2.68 -2.42 10.09
N THR A 396 -1.61 -2.10 9.38
CA THR A 396 -0.89 -3.08 8.56
C THR A 396 0.26 -3.67 9.39
N PRO A 397 0.16 -4.93 9.85
CA PRO A 397 1.30 -5.64 10.45
C PRO A 397 2.35 -5.98 9.38
N PHE A 398 3.31 -6.86 9.65
CA PHE A 398 4.20 -7.33 8.59
C PHE A 398 3.38 -7.97 7.46
N VAL A 399 3.84 -7.79 6.22
CA VAL A 399 3.19 -8.32 5.02
C VAL A 399 4.13 -9.31 4.34
N GLY A 400 3.67 -10.55 4.16
CA GLY A 400 4.42 -11.68 3.60
C GLY A 400 4.46 -11.70 2.06
N GLY A 401 4.76 -10.54 1.48
CA GLY A 401 4.78 -10.31 0.02
C GLY A 401 3.47 -9.74 -0.51
N GLY A 402 3.56 -8.98 -1.60
CA GLY A 402 2.39 -8.36 -2.24
C GLY A 402 2.46 -8.45 -3.76
N PHE A 403 3.60 -8.09 -4.36
CA PHE A 403 3.86 -8.16 -5.81
C PHE A 403 2.82 -7.46 -6.72
N GLY A 404 1.88 -6.71 -6.15
CA GLY A 404 0.73 -6.12 -6.85
C GLY A 404 -0.63 -6.68 -6.41
N GLY A 405 -0.68 -7.91 -5.90
CA GLY A 405 -1.91 -8.61 -5.54
C GLY A 405 -2.63 -8.02 -4.32
N LYS A 406 -1.87 -7.60 -3.29
CA LYS A 406 -2.43 -7.04 -2.04
C LYS A 406 -2.99 -5.61 -2.15
N THR A 407 -3.31 -5.17 -3.37
CA THR A 407 -3.97 -3.89 -3.67
C THR A 407 -5.49 -4.02 -3.67
N ARG A 408 -6.02 -5.24 -3.71
CA ARG A 408 -7.44 -5.54 -3.48
C ARG A 408 -7.61 -6.09 -2.07
N ASN A 409 -8.73 -5.77 -1.44
CA ASN A 409 -8.89 -6.01 0.00
C ASN A 409 -10.21 -6.72 0.34
N LEU A 410 -10.67 -7.59 -0.56
CA LEU A 410 -11.94 -8.30 -0.41
C LEU A 410 -12.01 -9.07 0.93
N GLN A 411 -10.93 -9.71 1.36
CA GLN A 411 -10.85 -10.39 2.65
C GLN A 411 -11.14 -9.46 3.84
N ALA A 412 -10.75 -8.19 3.78
CA ALA A 412 -10.96 -7.23 4.86
C ALA A 412 -12.39 -6.69 4.87
N VAL A 413 -12.97 -6.49 3.68
CA VAL A 413 -14.39 -6.16 3.51
C VAL A 413 -15.28 -7.29 4.04
N GLU A 414 -14.97 -8.53 3.66
CA GLU A 414 -15.68 -9.73 4.14
C GLU A 414 -15.55 -9.91 5.65
N ALA A 415 -14.34 -9.74 6.20
CA ALA A 415 -14.13 -9.80 7.64
C ALA A 415 -14.93 -8.71 8.38
N ALA A 416 -15.04 -7.50 7.83
CA ALA A 416 -15.83 -6.43 8.42
C ALA A 416 -17.33 -6.73 8.40
N ARG A 417 -17.86 -7.20 7.27
CA ARG A 417 -19.25 -7.68 7.16
C ARG A 417 -19.55 -8.75 8.20
N LEU A 418 -18.68 -9.77 8.28
CA LEU A 418 -18.86 -10.88 9.21
C LEU A 418 -18.69 -10.49 10.68
N ALA A 419 -17.79 -9.56 11.01
CA ALA A 419 -17.67 -9.01 12.36
C ALA A 419 -18.95 -8.27 12.77
N LYS A 420 -19.54 -7.48 11.86
CA LYS A 420 -20.82 -6.79 12.08
C LYS A 420 -21.97 -7.77 12.31
N LEU A 421 -22.08 -8.81 11.47
CA LEU A 421 -23.16 -9.80 11.55
C LEU A 421 -23.04 -10.75 12.75
N SER A 422 -21.82 -11.11 13.13
CA SER A 422 -21.57 -12.02 14.26
C SER A 422 -21.54 -11.32 15.62
N GLY A 423 -21.29 -10.01 15.64
CA GLY A 423 -21.05 -9.25 16.87
C GLY A 423 -19.76 -9.64 17.59
N LYS A 424 -18.81 -10.29 16.89
CA LYS A 424 -17.53 -10.77 17.43
C LYS A 424 -16.37 -10.32 16.54
N PRO A 425 -15.13 -10.33 17.05
CA PRO A 425 -13.97 -10.20 16.19
C PRO A 425 -13.93 -11.36 15.19
N VAL A 426 -13.66 -11.08 13.91
CA VAL A 426 -13.61 -12.11 12.85
C VAL A 426 -12.30 -12.02 12.09
N GLN A 427 -11.66 -13.17 11.89
CA GLN A 427 -10.56 -13.36 10.95
C GLN A 427 -11.07 -14.01 9.66
N VAL A 428 -10.78 -13.40 8.51
CA VAL A 428 -10.88 -14.04 7.20
C VAL A 428 -9.45 -14.24 6.68
N ALA A 429 -9.05 -15.50 6.55
CA ALA A 429 -7.77 -15.90 5.99
C ALA A 429 -8.03 -16.78 4.77
N TRP A 430 -7.65 -16.30 3.58
CA TRP A 430 -7.81 -17.06 2.36
C TRP A 430 -6.92 -18.30 2.37
N SER A 431 -7.45 -19.41 1.87
CA SER A 431 -6.67 -20.56 1.48
C SER A 431 -5.78 -20.24 0.28
N ARG A 432 -4.77 -21.08 0.01
CA ARG A 432 -3.97 -20.96 -1.21
C ARG A 432 -4.82 -21.05 -2.48
N LYS A 433 -5.86 -21.89 -2.47
CA LYS A 433 -6.81 -22.02 -3.59
C LYS A 433 -7.59 -20.72 -3.81
N GLU A 434 -8.05 -20.09 -2.73
CA GLU A 434 -8.72 -18.79 -2.81
C GLU A 434 -7.78 -17.70 -3.30
N GLU A 435 -6.53 -17.66 -2.84
CA GLU A 435 -5.53 -16.71 -3.35
C GLU A 435 -5.34 -16.81 -4.87
N PHE A 436 -5.25 -18.03 -5.40
CA PHE A 436 -5.12 -18.25 -6.84
C PHE A 436 -6.39 -18.06 -7.65
N PHE A 437 -7.52 -17.79 -7.01
CA PHE A 437 -8.80 -17.70 -7.69
C PHE A 437 -9.49 -16.34 -7.52
N PHE A 438 -9.39 -15.71 -6.34
CA PHE A 438 -10.09 -14.47 -5.99
C PHE A 438 -9.16 -13.25 -5.89
N ASP A 439 -7.84 -13.43 -5.91
CA ASP A 439 -6.95 -12.29 -6.11
C ASP A 439 -7.10 -11.76 -7.54
N THR A 440 -6.68 -10.51 -7.74
CA THR A 440 -6.39 -10.01 -9.07
C THR A 440 -5.11 -10.63 -9.63
N PHE A 441 -5.05 -10.70 -10.96
CA PHE A 441 -3.90 -11.24 -11.68
C PHE A 441 -3.28 -10.14 -12.53
N ARG A 442 -2.00 -10.28 -12.87
CA ARG A 442 -1.51 -9.60 -14.08
C ARG A 442 -2.39 -10.06 -15.24
N PRO A 443 -3.01 -9.15 -16.01
CA PRO A 443 -3.91 -9.57 -17.08
C PRO A 443 -3.16 -10.18 -18.25
N ALA A 444 -3.86 -11.04 -18.98
CA ALA A 444 -3.41 -11.44 -20.29
C ALA A 444 -3.35 -10.23 -21.24
N ALA A 445 -2.38 -10.24 -22.15
CA ALA A 445 -2.16 -9.13 -23.07
C ALA A 445 -1.58 -9.59 -24.40
N VAL A 446 -1.85 -8.80 -25.43
CA VAL A 446 -1.22 -8.92 -26.75
C VAL A 446 -0.40 -7.67 -27.01
N VAL A 447 0.87 -7.84 -27.36
CA VAL A 447 1.78 -6.75 -27.71
C VAL A 447 2.23 -6.96 -29.15
N LYS A 448 1.99 -5.98 -30.01
CA LYS A 448 2.44 -5.98 -31.41
C LYS A 448 3.49 -4.90 -31.57
N ILE A 449 4.66 -5.27 -32.07
CA ILE A 449 5.77 -4.35 -32.27
C ILE A 449 6.26 -4.48 -33.70
N LYS A 450 6.28 -3.36 -34.42
CA LYS A 450 6.95 -3.21 -35.70
C LYS A 450 8.12 -2.26 -35.52
N SER A 451 9.34 -2.78 -35.69
CA SER A 451 10.57 -2.02 -35.51
C SER A 451 11.38 -2.01 -36.79
N GLY A 452 12.09 -0.92 -37.03
CA GLY A 452 12.98 -0.79 -38.18
C GLY A 452 14.37 -0.34 -37.77
N ILE A 453 15.37 -0.97 -38.39
CA ILE A 453 16.80 -0.75 -38.16
C ILE A 453 17.39 -0.12 -39.41
N ALA A 454 18.00 1.04 -39.27
CA ALA A 454 18.70 1.75 -40.34
C ALA A 454 20.05 1.07 -40.67
N GLU A 455 20.65 1.45 -41.79
CA GLU A 455 21.93 0.88 -42.24
C GLU A 455 23.09 1.06 -41.25
N ASN A 456 23.07 2.14 -40.47
CA ASN A 456 24.05 2.41 -39.42
C ASN A 456 23.79 1.64 -38.10
N GLY A 457 22.77 0.77 -38.07
CA GLY A 457 22.38 -0.01 -36.89
C GLY A 457 21.48 0.73 -35.89
N GLY A 458 21.11 1.98 -36.15
CA GLY A 458 20.17 2.73 -35.31
C GLY A 458 18.72 2.33 -35.53
N VAL A 459 17.85 2.57 -34.54
CA VAL A 459 16.40 2.38 -34.68
C VAL A 459 15.81 3.57 -35.46
N SER A 460 15.19 3.28 -36.60
CA SER A 460 14.54 4.26 -37.48
C SER A 460 13.01 4.20 -37.44
N LEU A 461 12.43 3.08 -37.00
CA LEU A 461 11.00 2.89 -36.85
C LEU A 461 10.69 2.18 -35.53
N TRP A 462 9.68 2.65 -34.82
CA TRP A 462 9.10 2.00 -33.67
C TRP A 462 7.59 2.25 -33.63
N ASP A 463 6.82 1.26 -34.08
CA ASP A 463 5.36 1.23 -33.97
C ASP A 463 4.95 0.16 -32.96
N TYR A 464 4.27 0.58 -31.89
CA TYR A 464 4.02 -0.23 -30.71
C TYR A 464 2.54 -0.18 -30.34
N HIS A 465 1.89 -1.33 -30.39
CA HIS A 465 0.51 -1.52 -29.99
C HIS A 465 0.43 -2.50 -28.84
N VAL A 466 -0.35 -2.12 -27.82
CA VAL A 466 -0.61 -2.97 -26.66
C VAL A 466 -2.12 -3.09 -26.44
N TYR A 467 -2.59 -4.33 -26.35
CA TYR A 467 -3.99 -4.67 -26.14
C TYR A 467 -4.12 -5.30 -24.75
N PHE A 468 -5.00 -4.73 -23.93
CA PHE A 468 -5.35 -5.25 -22.60
C PHE A 468 -4.20 -5.41 -21.59
N ALA A 469 -2.98 -4.98 -21.94
CA ALA A 469 -1.89 -4.76 -20.99
C ALA A 469 -1.97 -3.38 -20.32
N GLY A 470 -3.12 -2.70 -20.40
CA GLY A 470 -3.43 -1.35 -19.87
C GLY A 470 -2.32 -0.33 -20.11
N GLU A 471 -2.36 0.80 -19.41
CA GLU A 471 -1.09 1.43 -19.03
C GLU A 471 -0.44 0.63 -17.86
N ARG A 472 -1.26 -0.18 -17.16
CA ARG A 472 -1.01 -1.55 -16.68
C ARG A 472 -2.32 -2.32 -16.53
N GLY A 473 -2.61 -3.18 -17.49
CA GLY A 473 -3.80 -4.04 -17.56
C GLY A 473 -5.11 -3.34 -17.88
N SER A 474 -5.84 -3.81 -18.88
CA SER A 474 -7.24 -3.46 -19.12
C SER A 474 -8.10 -3.68 -17.87
N GLN A 475 -9.23 -2.98 -17.82
CA GLN A 475 -10.36 -3.38 -17.00
C GLN A 475 -10.59 -4.89 -17.14
N HIS A 476 -10.52 -5.58 -16.01
CA HIS A 476 -11.01 -6.95 -15.89
C HIS A 476 -12.54 -6.90 -16.03
N PHE A 477 -13.04 -7.86 -16.80
CA PHE A 477 -14.43 -8.24 -17.07
C PHE A 477 -15.50 -7.71 -16.12
#